data_AF-A0A7C1RQT0-F1
#
_entry.id   AF-A0A7C1RQT0-F1
#
_cell.length_a   1.000
_cell.length_b   1.000
_cell.length_c   1.000
_cell.angle_alpha   90.00
_cell.angle_beta   90.00
_cell.angle_gamma   90.00
#
_symmetry.space_group_name_H-M   'P 1'
#
loop_
_entity.id
_entity.type
_entity.pdbx_description
1 polymer ?
#
loop_
_entity_poly.entity_id
_entity_poly.type
_entity_poly.pdbx_seq_one_letter_code
_entity_poly.pdbx_strand_id
1 'polypeptide(L)'
;MISQQNEQVTRPWYREPMVWLIIAIPLSSVIYGTFFFIVSITSFDGMVVDDYYKVGKQINRELKRDKAALAHGLTAQVMVEDKTVTIFILANQDYTAPPALEIR
;
A
#
# COMPACT_ATOMS: atom_id res chain seq x y z
N MET A 1 -9.24 47.20 69.41
CA MET A 1 -8.54 46.17 68.60
C MET A 1 -9.59 45.52 67.71
N ILE A 2 -9.62 45.84 66.42
CA ILE A 2 -10.63 45.31 65.48
C ILE A 2 -10.07 44.05 64.84
N SER A 3 -10.65 42.90 65.16
CA SER A 3 -10.37 41.63 64.51
C SER A 3 -11.07 41.62 63.15
N GLN A 4 -10.33 41.92 62.08
CA GLN A 4 -10.80 41.72 60.71
C GLN A 4 -10.97 40.21 60.49
N GLN A 5 -12.22 39.72 60.52
CA GLN A 5 -12.53 38.36 60.10
C GLN A 5 -12.35 38.28 58.58
N ASN A 6 -11.35 37.54 58.15
CA ASN A 6 -11.04 37.33 56.75
C ASN A 6 -12.11 36.37 56.19
N GLU A 7 -13.18 36.90 55.60
CA GLU A 7 -14.19 36.10 54.91
C GLU A 7 -13.53 35.44 53.68
N GLN A 8 -13.21 34.15 53.82
CA GLN A 8 -12.69 33.31 52.75
C GLN A 8 -13.81 33.08 51.72
N VAL A 9 -13.95 33.99 50.75
CA VAL A 9 -14.85 33.81 49.60
C VAL A 9 -14.34 32.63 48.78
N THR A 10 -14.84 31.44 49.12
CA THR A 10 -14.46 30.19 48.47
C THR A 10 -15.15 30.15 47.11
N ARG A 11 -14.49 30.66 46.07
CA ARG A 11 -15.01 30.61 44.70
C ARG A 11 -15.08 29.15 44.25
N PRO A 12 -16.14 28.72 43.53
CA PRO A 12 -16.26 27.33 43.10
C PRO A 12 -15.15 26.96 42.11
N TRP A 13 -14.38 25.92 42.43
CA TRP A 13 -13.18 25.50 41.69
C TRP A 13 -13.42 25.20 40.21
N TYR A 14 -14.59 24.67 39.85
CA TYR A 14 -14.94 24.31 38.47
C TYR A 14 -15.14 25.52 37.55
N ARG A 15 -15.29 26.73 38.10
CA ARG A 15 -15.42 27.97 37.31
C ARG A 15 -14.10 28.64 37.01
N GLU A 16 -13.00 28.12 37.56
CA GLU A 16 -11.67 28.70 37.38
C GLU A 16 -11.02 28.11 36.11
N PRO A 17 -10.76 28.91 35.06
CA PRO A 17 -10.17 28.43 33.81
C PRO A 17 -8.78 27.81 34.02
N MET A 18 -8.04 28.28 35.02
CA MET A 18 -6.72 27.71 35.35
C MET A 18 -6.79 26.23 35.77
N VAL A 19 -7.85 25.82 36.45
CA VAL A 19 -8.03 24.43 36.87
C VAL A 19 -8.20 23.52 35.64
N TRP A 20 -8.98 23.98 34.65
CA TRP A 20 -9.17 23.24 33.41
C TRP A 20 -7.90 23.16 32.56
N LEU A 21 -7.06 24.21 32.53
CA LEU A 21 -5.78 24.17 31.83
C LEU A 21 -4.85 23.08 32.40
N ILE A 22 -4.76 23.00 33.73
CA ILE A 22 -3.93 22.01 34.44
C ILE A 22 -4.44 20.59 34.18
N ILE A 23 -5.77 20.39 34.10
CA ILE A 23 -6.38 19.10 33.79
C ILE A 23 -6.24 18.74 32.30
N ALA A 24 -6.31 19.72 31.40
CA ALA A 24 -6.27 19.50 29.96
C ALA A 24 -4.92 18.92 29.50
N ILE A 25 -3.80 19.31 30.13
CA ILE A 25 -2.46 18.82 29.78
C ILE A 25 -2.34 17.29 29.95
N PRO A 26 -2.58 16.69 31.14
CA PRO A 26 -2.54 15.24 31.29
C PRO A 26 -3.66 14.55 30.52
N LEU A 27 -4.87 15.13 30.46
CA LEU A 27 -6.00 14.54 29.73
C LEU A 27 -5.69 14.42 28.23
N SER A 28 -5.11 15.45 27.61
CA SER A 28 -4.71 15.42 26.21
C SER A 28 -3.66 14.33 25.95
N SER A 29 -2.70 14.14 26.86
CA SER A 29 -1.69 13.09 26.74
C SER A 29 -2.32 11.69 26.68
N VAL A 30 -3.33 11.43 27.50
CA VAL A 30 -4.08 10.16 27.48
C VAL A 30 -4.86 10.01 26.16
N ILE A 31 -5.59 11.05 25.75
CA ILE A 31 -6.39 11.03 24.50
C ILE A 31 -5.50 10.75 23.28
N TYR A 32 -4.40 11.49 23.14
CA TYR A 32 -3.48 11.31 22.02
C TYR A 32 -2.77 9.96 22.09
N GLY A 33 -2.35 9.51 23.28
CA GLY A 33 -1.74 8.19 23.47
C GLY A 33 -2.68 7.07 23.02
N THR A 34 -3.95 7.11 23.42
CA THR A 34 -4.96 6.16 22.98
C THR A 34 -5.24 6.25 21.49
N PHE A 35 -5.34 7.47 20.94
CA PHE A 35 -5.52 7.69 19.51
C PHE A 35 -4.38 7.07 18.68
N PHE A 36 -3.13 7.37 19.03
CA PHE A 36 -1.96 6.80 18.36
C PHE A 36 -1.85 5.29 18.55
N PHE A 37 -2.21 4.78 19.72
CA PHE A 37 -2.27 3.35 19.96
C PHE A 37 -3.26 2.66 19.02
N ILE A 38 -4.48 3.20 18.90
CA ILE A 38 -5.50 2.70 17.96
C ILE A 38 -4.98 2.78 16.54
N VAL A 39 -4.45 3.93 16.12
CA VAL A 39 -3.88 4.10 14.78
C VAL A 39 -2.76 3.10 14.53
N SER A 40 -1.88 2.84 15.50
CA SER A 40 -0.79 1.89 15.36
C SER A 40 -1.27 0.45 15.18
N ILE A 41 -2.37 0.04 15.82
CA ILE A 41 -2.93 -1.30 15.67
C ILE A 41 -3.85 -1.43 14.44
N THR A 42 -4.48 -0.35 13.98
CA THR A 42 -5.33 -0.36 12.79
C THR A 42 -4.57 -0.06 11.52
N SER A 43 -3.43 0.63 11.62
CA SER A 43 -2.51 0.88 10.52
C SER A 43 -1.65 -0.36 10.25
N PHE A 44 -2.32 -1.50 10.12
CA PHE A 44 -1.80 -2.62 9.36
C PHE A 44 -1.78 -2.18 7.90
N ASP A 45 -0.58 -1.91 7.38
CA ASP A 45 -0.30 -1.98 5.95
C ASP A 45 -0.37 -3.45 5.52
N GLY A 46 -1.59 -3.97 5.54
CA GLY A 46 -1.93 -5.32 5.15
C GLY A 46 -1.99 -5.44 3.63
N MET A 47 -0.88 -5.17 2.96
CA MET A 47 -0.56 -5.80 1.67
C MET A 47 0.95 -5.97 1.59
N VAL A 48 1.47 -6.92 2.38
CA VAL A 48 2.53 -7.76 1.81
C VAL A 48 1.95 -8.29 0.51
N VAL A 49 2.55 -7.81 -0.57
CA VAL A 49 2.15 -8.06 -1.94
C VAL A 49 2.29 -9.57 -2.19
N ASP A 50 1.23 -10.34 -1.91
CA ASP A 50 1.09 -11.71 -2.43
C ASP A 50 1.31 -11.74 -3.95
N ASP A 51 1.11 -10.60 -4.61
CA ASP A 51 1.38 -10.41 -6.03
C ASP A 51 2.87 -10.27 -6.39
N TYR A 52 3.80 -9.93 -5.49
CA TYR A 52 5.23 -9.81 -5.82
C TYR A 52 5.84 -11.18 -6.12
N TYR A 53 5.36 -12.22 -5.41
CA TYR A 53 5.74 -13.61 -5.66
C TYR A 53 5.13 -14.14 -6.96
N LYS A 54 3.91 -13.69 -7.32
CA LYS A 54 3.25 -14.07 -8.58
C LYS A 54 3.90 -13.41 -9.78
N VAL A 55 4.27 -12.13 -9.68
CA VAL A 55 4.95 -11.37 -10.73
C VAL A 55 6.30 -12.01 -11.06
N GLY A 56 7.10 -12.36 -10.05
CA GLY A 56 8.39 -13.05 -10.28
C GLY A 56 8.26 -14.44 -10.92
N LYS A 57 7.19 -15.18 -10.61
CA LYS A 57 6.94 -16.52 -11.18
C LYS A 57 6.44 -16.45 -12.63
N GLN A 58 5.62 -15.46 -12.98
CA GLN A 58 5.19 -15.24 -14.37
C GLN A 58 6.36 -14.83 -15.26
N ILE A 59 7.20 -13.89 -14.81
CA ILE A 59 8.42 -13.48 -15.54
C ILE A 59 9.34 -14.68 -15.79
N ASN A 60 9.57 -15.54 -14.78
CA ASN A 60 10.38 -16.75 -14.97
C ASN A 60 9.78 -17.73 -15.99
N ARG A 61 8.44 -17.81 -16.06
CA ARG A 61 7.74 -18.69 -17.02
C ARG A 61 7.84 -18.17 -18.44
N GLU A 62 7.71 -16.85 -18.62
CA GLU A 62 7.91 -16.18 -19.91
C GLU A 62 9.35 -16.32 -20.37
N LEU A 63 10.33 -16.01 -19.52
CA LEU A 63 11.75 -16.19 -19.83
C LEU A 63 12.11 -17.64 -20.20
N LYS A 64 11.49 -18.65 -19.57
CA LYS A 64 11.70 -20.06 -19.93
C LYS A 64 11.12 -20.40 -21.30
N ARG A 65 9.92 -19.89 -21.63
CA ARG A 65 9.28 -20.06 -22.94
C ARG A 65 10.11 -19.39 -24.04
N ASP A 66 10.58 -18.18 -23.79
CA ASP A 66 11.36 -17.40 -24.74
C ASP A 66 12.74 -18.03 -24.98
N LYS A 67 13.39 -18.55 -23.93
CA LYS A 67 14.63 -19.34 -24.08
C LYS A 67 14.42 -20.62 -24.89
N ALA A 68 13.28 -21.31 -24.70
CA ALA A 68 12.96 -22.48 -25.50
C ALA A 68 12.70 -22.11 -26.97
N ALA A 69 12.00 -21.01 -27.23
CA ALA A 69 11.78 -20.48 -28.58
C ALA A 69 13.12 -20.16 -29.27
N LEU A 70 14.04 -19.48 -28.58
CA LEU A 70 15.39 -19.19 -29.07
C LEU A 70 16.18 -20.48 -29.34
N ALA A 71 16.09 -21.50 -28.48
CA ALA A 71 16.74 -22.79 -28.69
C ALA A 71 16.19 -23.53 -29.92
N HIS A 72 14.95 -23.27 -30.31
CA HIS A 72 14.32 -23.78 -31.54
C HIS A 72 14.48 -22.84 -32.75
N GLY A 73 15.26 -21.75 -32.62
CA GLY A 73 15.46 -20.78 -33.70
C GLY A 73 14.21 -19.95 -34.04
N LEU A 74 13.28 -19.84 -33.10
CA LEU A 74 12.06 -19.05 -33.24
C LEU A 74 12.27 -17.66 -32.65
N THR A 75 12.12 -16.62 -33.48
CA THR A 75 12.14 -15.22 -33.05
C THR A 75 10.83 -14.57 -33.46
N ALA A 76 10.16 -13.89 -32.53
CA ALA A 76 8.95 -13.13 -32.81
C ALA A 76 9.17 -11.64 -32.53
N GLN A 77 8.76 -10.79 -33.46
CA GLN A 77 8.73 -9.35 -33.28
C GLN A 77 7.28 -8.88 -33.35
N VAL A 78 6.83 -8.19 -32.30
CA VAL A 78 5.47 -7.66 -32.21
C VAL A 78 5.51 -6.16 -32.46
N MET A 79 4.68 -5.70 -33.38
CA MET A 79 4.45 -4.29 -33.66
C MET A 79 2.99 -3.98 -33.38
N VAL A 80 2.75 -2.99 -32.53
CA VAL A 80 1.41 -2.55 -32.16
C VAL A 80 1.21 -1.15 -32.71
N GLU A 81 0.25 -1.00 -33.62
CA GLU A 81 -0.12 0.30 -34.20
C GLU A 81 -1.64 0.50 -34.05
N ASP A 82 -2.02 1.53 -33.30
CA ASP A 82 -3.40 1.83 -32.87
C ASP A 82 -4.14 0.64 -32.25
N LYS A 83 -4.92 -0.09 -33.06
CA LYS A 83 -5.75 -1.25 -32.68
C LYS A 83 -5.34 -2.52 -33.41
N THR A 84 -4.28 -2.46 -34.21
CA THR A 84 -3.79 -3.58 -35.01
C THR A 84 -2.49 -4.09 -34.40
N VAL A 85 -2.46 -5.39 -34.14
CA VAL A 85 -1.26 -6.08 -33.67
C VAL A 85 -0.70 -6.90 -34.82
N THR A 86 0.47 -6.53 -35.31
CA THR A 86 1.19 -7.26 -36.36
C THR A 86 2.32 -8.04 -35.73
N ILE A 87 2.37 -9.35 -35.98
CA ILE A 87 3.39 -10.25 -35.42
C ILE A 87 4.21 -10.82 -36.57
N PHE A 88 5.51 -10.54 -36.57
CA PHE A 88 6.47 -11.15 -37.48
C PHE A 88 7.13 -12.32 -36.77
N ILE A 89 6.95 -13.54 -37.27
CA ILE A 89 7.57 -14.75 -36.73
C ILE A 89 8.62 -15.22 -37.73
N LEU A 90 9.87 -15.24 -37.29
CA LEU A 90 11.01 -15.82 -37.99
C LEU A 90 11.23 -17.21 -37.39
N ALA A 91 11.23 -18.22 -38.25
CA ALA A 91 11.44 -19.60 -37.86
C ALA A 91 12.49 -20.27 -38.77
N ASN A 92 13.18 -21.28 -38.24
CA ASN A 92 14.09 -22.09 -39.04
C ASN A 92 13.32 -22.90 -40.10
N GLN A 93 13.99 -23.33 -41.17
CA GLN A 93 13.38 -23.98 -42.34
C GLN A 93 12.63 -25.29 -42.00
N ASP A 94 12.95 -25.91 -40.87
CA ASP A 94 12.32 -27.15 -40.39
C ASP A 94 11.05 -26.90 -39.54
N TYR A 95 10.64 -25.65 -39.33
CA TYR A 95 9.46 -25.32 -38.54
C TYR A 95 8.18 -25.38 -39.38
N THR A 96 7.32 -26.34 -39.07
CA THR A 96 5.99 -26.43 -39.68
C THR A 96 5.01 -25.54 -38.91
N ALA A 97 4.55 -24.47 -39.55
CA ALA A 97 3.57 -23.57 -38.96
C ALA A 97 2.21 -24.29 -38.80
N PRO A 98 1.51 -24.14 -37.66
CA PRO A 98 0.18 -24.70 -37.48
C PRO A 98 -0.85 -23.97 -38.37
N PRO A 99 -1.91 -24.66 -38.83
CA PRO A 99 -2.90 -24.09 -39.75
C PRO A 99 -3.77 -22.98 -39.12
N ALA A 100 -3.85 -22.89 -37.79
CA ALA A 100 -4.54 -21.83 -37.07
C ALA A 100 -3.87 -21.56 -35.71
N LEU A 101 -3.70 -20.27 -35.36
CA LEU A 101 -3.34 -19.86 -34.01
C LEU A 101 -4.61 -19.42 -33.27
N GLU A 102 -4.96 -20.14 -32.20
CA GLU A 102 -6.01 -19.70 -31.27
C GLU A 102 -5.39 -18.76 -30.24
N ILE A 103 -5.92 -17.53 -30.15
CA ILE A 103 -5.56 -16.57 -29.12
C ILE A 103 -6.56 -16.75 -27.98
N ARG A 104 -6.10 -17.28 -26.84
CA ARG A 104 -6.92 -17.51 -25.64
C ARG A 104 -6.57 -16.52 -24.53
#